data_AF-A0A4Z0A6Q6-F1
#
_entry.id   AF-A0A4Z0A6Q6-F1
#
_cell.length_a   1.000
_cell.length_b   1.000
_cell.length_c   1.000
_cell.angle_alpha   90.00
_cell.angle_beta   90.00
_cell.angle_gamma   90.00
#
_symmetry.space_group_name_H-M   'P 1'
#
loop_
_entity.id
_entity.type
_entity.pdbx_description
1 polymer ?
#
loop_
_entity_poly.entity_id
_entity_poly.type
_entity_poly.pdbx_seq_one_letter_code
_entity_poly.pdbx_strand_id
1 'polypeptide(L)'
;MGDTAAAPPAISIPNSLNLPPHLSAQKYFFVCSLTVLAWDTIVLSPRTWRLLRQDGWPILKVLHMFLTVFLPIEFTIVGVAFFDSEWTIPVSSFVYSSFYVAEAISLRKMCHKFYLFEPICTAILLGVCSVVHAIRIHAIYDRNRTLLTGMSALVALQIVVTAVCCAFYRPVPLLSEQGCISGPKHTWVGVYWLSATLVYTASLGFALLRSIQSLQVKPLNPWKLMLRDGLNLYAAIWIANMVNMLFWFIEKPTGDADPIKTIVTSMAAIMTTTMTQRIVSP
;
A
#
# COMPACT_ATOMS: atom_id res chain seq x y z
N MET A 1 39.24 17.15 -47.49
CA MET A 1 39.54 15.97 -46.65
C MET A 1 39.13 16.34 -45.24
N GLY A 2 37.90 15.96 -44.87
CA GLY A 2 37.38 16.16 -43.51
C GLY A 2 37.36 14.80 -42.83
N ASP A 3 38.23 14.61 -41.86
CA ASP A 3 38.25 13.41 -41.03
C ASP A 3 36.91 13.31 -40.28
N THR A 4 36.08 12.36 -40.71
CA THR A 4 34.84 12.01 -40.02
C THR A 4 35.26 11.26 -38.76
N ALA A 5 35.45 12.00 -37.66
CA ALA A 5 35.78 11.43 -36.37
C ALA A 5 34.72 10.38 -36.01
N ALA A 6 35.12 9.11 -36.01
CA ALA A 6 34.25 8.02 -35.62
C ALA A 6 33.73 8.28 -34.21
N ALA A 7 32.40 8.28 -34.05
CA ALA A 7 31.79 8.42 -32.74
C ALA A 7 32.35 7.34 -31.79
N PRO A 8 32.69 7.70 -30.54
CA PRO A 8 33.23 6.73 -29.59
C PRO A 8 32.26 5.56 -29.42
N PRO A 9 32.75 4.33 -29.24
CA PRO A 9 31.90 3.16 -29.06
C PRO A 9 30.98 3.38 -27.87
N ALA A 10 29.68 3.22 -28.08
CA ALA A 10 28.69 3.33 -27.02
C ALA A 10 29.00 2.28 -25.94
N ILE A 11 29.25 2.74 -24.71
CA ILE A 11 29.44 1.87 -23.55
C ILE A 11 28.12 1.11 -23.35
N SER A 12 28.15 -0.22 -23.57
CA SER A 12 26.99 -1.09 -23.35
C SER A 12 26.78 -1.31 -21.85
N ILE A 13 25.87 -0.55 -21.26
CA ILE A 13 25.47 -0.66 -19.85
C ILE A 13 24.46 -1.82 -19.73
N PRO A 14 24.55 -2.70 -18.70
CA PRO A 14 23.56 -3.77 -18.51
C PRO A 14 22.15 -3.21 -18.29
N ASN A 15 21.12 -3.96 -18.71
CA ASN A 15 19.73 -3.50 -18.69
C ASN A 15 19.22 -3.16 -17.28
N SER A 16 19.76 -3.82 -16.26
CA SER A 16 19.53 -3.52 -14.84
C SER A 16 19.92 -2.10 -14.44
N LEU A 17 20.93 -1.50 -15.09
CA LEU A 17 21.40 -0.14 -14.86
C LEU A 17 20.84 0.87 -15.89
N ASN A 18 20.38 0.38 -17.05
CA ASN A 18 19.76 1.20 -18.09
C ASN A 18 18.26 1.44 -17.81
N LEU A 19 17.95 2.10 -16.68
CA LEU A 19 16.59 2.38 -16.24
C LEU A 19 16.18 3.80 -16.66
N PRO A 20 14.98 4.00 -17.24
CA PRO A 20 14.47 5.35 -17.44
C PRO A 20 14.22 6.06 -16.10
N PRO A 21 14.29 7.42 -16.05
CA PRO A 21 14.20 8.18 -14.80
C PRO A 21 12.96 7.91 -13.95
N HIS A 22 11.80 7.64 -14.56
CA HIS A 22 10.57 7.32 -13.84
C HIS A 22 10.64 5.95 -13.13
N LEU A 23 11.30 4.97 -13.76
CA LEU A 23 11.43 3.61 -13.22
C LEU A 23 12.47 3.56 -12.10
N SER A 24 13.57 4.31 -12.25
CA SER A 24 14.56 4.46 -11.18
C SER A 24 13.95 5.19 -9.98
N ALA A 25 13.18 6.27 -10.20
CA ALA A 25 12.46 6.95 -9.13
C ALA A 25 11.52 6.00 -8.37
N GLN A 26 10.76 5.16 -9.07
CA GLN A 26 9.91 4.16 -8.43
C GLN A 26 10.71 3.16 -7.60
N LYS A 27 11.88 2.71 -8.08
CA LYS A 27 12.79 1.88 -7.29
C LYS A 27 13.26 2.54 -6.01
N TYR A 28 13.68 3.79 -6.07
CA TYR A 28 14.08 4.53 -4.86
C TYR A 28 12.92 4.73 -3.88
N PHE A 29 11.73 5.08 -4.37
CA PHE A 29 10.54 5.22 -3.52
C PHE A 29 10.14 3.90 -2.86
N PHE A 30 10.27 2.78 -3.57
CA PHE A 30 10.00 1.47 -3.02
C PHE A 30 11.02 1.07 -1.93
N VAL A 31 12.33 1.29 -2.14
CA VAL A 31 13.35 1.07 -1.09
C VAL A 31 13.08 1.94 0.14
N CYS A 32 12.75 3.22 -0.07
CA CYS A 32 12.37 4.13 1.01
C CYS A 32 11.12 3.63 1.77
N SER A 33 10.15 3.09 1.04
CA SER A 33 8.95 2.48 1.62
C SER A 33 9.31 1.26 2.51
N LEU A 34 10.24 0.40 2.06
CA LEU A 34 10.74 -0.73 2.86
C LEU A 34 11.48 -0.30 4.12
N THR A 35 12.30 0.76 4.06
CA THR A 35 13.01 1.24 5.26
C THR A 35 12.04 1.82 6.29
N VAL A 36 11.03 2.57 5.84
CA VAL A 36 9.94 3.06 6.71
C VAL A 36 9.17 1.89 7.32
N LEU A 37 8.85 0.85 6.54
CA LEU A 37 8.18 -0.35 7.03
C LEU A 37 9.01 -1.11 8.07
N ALA A 38 10.30 -1.29 7.82
CA ALA A 38 11.20 -1.94 8.77
C ALA A 38 11.27 -1.16 10.09
N TRP A 39 11.40 0.16 10.01
CA TRP A 39 11.39 1.05 11.17
C TRP A 39 10.07 0.96 11.96
N ASP A 40 8.92 1.07 11.28
CA ASP A 40 7.61 1.00 11.92
C ASP A 40 7.36 -0.38 12.56
N THR A 41 7.80 -1.46 11.92
CA THR A 41 7.70 -2.82 12.46
C THR A 41 8.47 -2.94 13.77
N ILE A 42 9.70 -2.40 13.82
CA ILE A 42 10.53 -2.38 15.04
C ILE A 42 9.85 -1.55 16.13
N VAL A 43 9.40 -0.33 15.81
CA VAL A 43 8.78 0.59 16.78
C VAL A 43 7.45 0.04 17.33
N LEU A 44 6.67 -0.66 16.50
CA LEU A 44 5.40 -1.26 16.91
C LEU A 44 5.58 -2.59 17.66
N SER A 45 6.76 -3.21 17.62
CA SER A 45 7.01 -4.53 18.23
C SER A 45 6.68 -4.60 19.74
N PRO A 46 7.06 -3.62 20.61
CA PRO A 46 6.77 -3.72 22.05
C PRO A 46 5.28 -3.53 22.34
N ARG A 47 4.57 -2.77 21.50
CA ARG A 47 3.10 -2.59 21.62
C ARG A 47 2.37 -3.85 21.20
N THR A 48 2.76 -4.43 20.06
CA THR A 48 2.21 -5.69 19.57
C THR A 48 2.41 -6.81 20.59
N TRP A 49 3.59 -6.88 21.20
CA TRP A 49 3.87 -7.84 22.28
C TRP A 49 2.96 -7.68 23.50
N ARG A 50 2.71 -6.44 23.94
CA ARG A 50 1.75 -6.17 25.03
C ARG A 50 0.33 -6.56 24.65
N LEU A 51 -0.10 -6.26 23.43
CA LEU A 51 -1.43 -6.64 22.92
C LEU A 51 -1.59 -8.16 22.83
N LEU A 52 -0.53 -8.89 22.46
CA LEU A 52 -0.53 -10.35 22.39
C LEU A 52 -0.79 -10.99 23.75
N ARG A 53 -0.18 -10.45 24.82
CA ARG A 53 -0.32 -10.95 26.20
C ARG A 53 -1.67 -10.66 26.86
N GLN A 54 -2.49 -9.76 26.32
CA GLN A 54 -3.83 -9.52 26.87
C GLN A 54 -4.73 -10.73 26.62
N ASP A 55 -5.49 -11.14 27.63
CA ASP A 55 -6.41 -12.26 27.52
C ASP A 55 -7.55 -11.98 26.53
N GLY A 56 -7.94 -13.01 25.79
CA GLY A 56 -8.97 -12.93 24.77
C GLY A 56 -8.47 -12.54 23.38
N TRP A 57 -9.37 -12.68 22.40
CA TRP A 57 -9.13 -12.40 20.99
C TRP A 57 -10.24 -11.52 20.42
N PRO A 58 -10.34 -10.25 20.85
CA PRO A 58 -11.26 -9.33 20.19
C PRO A 58 -10.87 -9.20 18.71
N ILE A 59 -11.86 -8.99 17.84
CA ILE A 59 -11.65 -8.91 16.38
C ILE A 59 -10.52 -7.92 16.03
N LEU A 60 -10.46 -6.78 16.70
CA LEU A 60 -9.41 -5.78 16.54
C LEU A 60 -7.99 -6.33 16.77
N LYS A 61 -7.79 -7.22 17.75
CA LYS A 61 -6.51 -7.88 18.02
C LYS A 61 -6.12 -8.82 16.88
N VAL A 62 -7.07 -9.59 16.35
CA VAL A 62 -6.84 -10.48 15.20
C VAL A 62 -6.45 -9.68 13.97
N LEU A 63 -7.19 -8.61 13.66
CA LEU A 63 -6.89 -7.73 12.52
C LEU A 63 -5.52 -7.04 12.69
N HIS A 64 -5.16 -6.60 13.90
CA HIS A 64 -3.83 -6.03 14.18
C HIS A 64 -2.70 -7.02 13.92
N MET A 65 -2.85 -8.27 14.38
CA MET A 65 -1.83 -9.31 14.17
C MET A 65 -1.72 -9.68 12.69
N PHE A 66 -2.86 -9.77 11.99
CA PHE A 66 -2.88 -9.96 10.55
C PHE A 66 -2.09 -8.86 9.83
N LEU A 67 -2.39 -7.58 10.08
CA LEU A 67 -1.68 -6.46 9.45
C LEU A 67 -0.18 -6.47 9.78
N THR A 68 0.19 -6.82 11.02
CA THR A 68 1.59 -6.87 11.46
C THR A 68 2.42 -7.91 10.70
N VAL A 69 1.82 -9.04 10.37
CA VAL A 69 2.52 -10.14 9.69
C VAL A 69 2.38 -10.03 8.17
N PHE A 70 1.19 -9.69 7.68
CA PHE A 70 0.89 -9.68 6.26
C PHE A 70 1.65 -8.57 5.51
N LEU A 71 1.73 -7.37 6.08
CA LEU A 71 2.37 -6.22 5.43
C LEU A 71 3.88 -6.48 5.13
N PRO A 72 4.72 -6.90 6.10
CA PRO A 72 6.12 -7.25 5.80
C PRO A 72 6.27 -8.38 4.79
N ILE A 73 5.40 -9.40 4.86
CA ILE A 73 5.46 -10.55 3.93
C ILE A 73 5.16 -10.08 2.51
N GLU A 74 4.06 -9.37 2.29
CA GLU A 74 3.70 -8.81 0.99
C GLU A 74 4.83 -7.98 0.40
N PHE A 75 5.32 -6.99 1.15
CA PHE A 75 6.34 -6.07 0.67
C PHE A 75 7.70 -6.73 0.43
N THR A 76 8.02 -7.79 1.18
CA THR A 76 9.21 -8.60 0.91
C THR A 76 9.08 -9.33 -0.41
N ILE A 77 7.94 -10.00 -0.66
CA ILE A 77 7.70 -10.74 -1.91
C ILE A 77 7.68 -9.78 -3.11
N VAL A 78 6.97 -8.65 -3.00
CA VAL A 78 6.95 -7.61 -4.04
C VAL A 78 8.35 -7.05 -4.27
N GLY A 79 9.10 -6.75 -3.21
CA GLY A 79 10.47 -6.25 -3.32
C GLY A 79 11.40 -7.20 -4.04
N VAL A 80 11.36 -8.49 -3.70
CA VAL A 80 12.16 -9.49 -4.42
C VAL A 80 11.75 -9.55 -5.89
N ALA A 81 10.45 -9.61 -6.21
CA ALA A 81 9.97 -9.64 -7.59
C ALA A 81 10.32 -8.36 -8.40
N PHE A 82 10.51 -7.26 -7.71
CA PHE A 82 10.79 -5.95 -8.28
C PHE A 82 12.28 -5.71 -8.54
N PHE A 83 13.16 -6.27 -7.71
CA PHE A 83 14.62 -6.16 -7.87
C PHE A 83 15.27 -7.37 -8.54
N ASP A 84 14.77 -8.58 -8.31
CA ASP A 84 15.25 -9.80 -8.94
C ASP A 84 14.20 -10.32 -9.92
N SER A 85 14.44 -10.02 -11.21
CA SER A 85 13.57 -10.47 -12.27
C SER A 85 13.72 -11.98 -12.53
N GLU A 86 14.92 -12.52 -12.34
CA GLU A 86 15.22 -13.92 -12.63
C GLU A 86 14.80 -14.86 -11.51
N TRP A 87 14.43 -14.34 -10.33
CA TRP A 87 14.17 -15.12 -9.12
C TRP A 87 15.31 -16.10 -8.86
N THR A 88 16.55 -15.66 -9.09
CA THR A 88 17.76 -16.45 -8.85
C THR A 88 17.86 -16.86 -7.39
N ILE A 89 17.31 -16.03 -6.49
CA ILE A 89 17.16 -16.36 -5.09
C ILE A 89 15.87 -17.19 -4.93
N PRO A 90 15.96 -18.47 -4.53
CA PRO A 90 14.77 -19.26 -4.23
C PRO A 90 14.04 -18.66 -3.02
N VAL A 91 13.05 -17.81 -3.28
CA VAL A 91 12.07 -17.34 -2.28
C VAL A 91 11.27 -18.52 -1.71
N SER A 92 11.37 -19.69 -2.33
CA SER A 92 10.92 -20.98 -1.81
C SER A 92 11.60 -21.40 -0.50
N SER A 93 12.77 -20.87 -0.15
CA SER A 93 13.47 -21.27 1.10
C SER A 93 12.80 -20.77 2.38
N PHE A 94 11.93 -19.76 2.33
CA PHE A 94 11.24 -19.25 3.54
C PHE A 94 9.75 -19.58 3.62
N VAL A 95 9.10 -20.03 2.54
CA VAL A 95 7.64 -20.26 2.53
C VAL A 95 7.19 -21.57 1.85
N TYR A 96 8.01 -22.25 1.05
CA TYR A 96 7.58 -23.47 0.35
C TYR A 96 8.70 -24.52 0.24
N SER A 97 8.78 -25.39 1.24
CA SER A 97 9.29 -26.75 1.03
C SER A 97 8.27 -27.54 0.21
N SER A 98 8.33 -27.44 -1.13
CA SER A 98 7.82 -28.38 -2.16
C SER A 98 7.33 -27.66 -3.43
N PHE A 99 8.24 -27.17 -4.28
CA PHE A 99 8.16 -27.32 -5.75
C PHE A 99 9.40 -26.71 -6.42
N TYR A 100 10.32 -27.55 -6.87
CA TYR A 100 11.39 -27.19 -7.80
C TYR A 100 10.82 -27.20 -9.22
N VAL A 101 11.04 -26.14 -10.03
CA VAL A 101 11.44 -26.27 -11.44
C VAL A 101 12.16 -24.97 -11.87
N ALA A 102 13.38 -25.13 -12.36
CA ALA A 102 14.20 -24.13 -13.02
C ALA A 102 13.99 -24.18 -14.55
N GLU A 103 13.92 -23.03 -15.23
CA GLU A 103 14.50 -22.81 -16.57
C GLU A 103 14.41 -21.33 -16.98
N ALA A 104 15.50 -20.75 -17.49
CA ALA A 104 15.67 -19.30 -17.73
C ALA A 104 14.93 -18.71 -18.96
N ILE A 105 13.89 -19.38 -19.49
CA ILE A 105 12.93 -18.81 -20.47
C ILE A 105 11.69 -18.22 -19.72
N SER A 106 11.83 -18.01 -18.42
CA SER A 106 10.73 -17.88 -17.44
C SER A 106 10.30 -16.45 -17.09
N LEU A 107 11.08 -15.41 -17.43
CA LEU A 107 10.84 -14.02 -16.97
C LEU A 107 9.43 -13.50 -17.29
N ARG A 108 9.05 -13.54 -18.58
CA ARG A 108 7.73 -13.08 -19.04
C ARG A 108 6.62 -13.96 -18.46
N LYS A 109 6.83 -15.28 -18.38
CA LYS A 109 5.82 -16.23 -17.88
C LYS A 109 5.56 -16.04 -16.38
N MET A 110 6.59 -15.73 -15.60
CA MET A 110 6.45 -15.45 -14.16
C MET A 110 5.81 -14.09 -13.91
N CYS A 111 6.22 -13.05 -14.64
CA CYS A 111 5.60 -11.74 -14.50
C CYS A 111 4.10 -11.77 -14.86
N HIS A 112 3.72 -12.51 -15.91
CA HIS A 112 2.31 -12.72 -16.25
C HIS A 112 1.49 -13.45 -15.17
N LYS A 113 2.13 -14.21 -14.27
CA LYS A 113 1.45 -14.85 -13.12
C LYS A 113 1.47 -13.95 -11.88
N PHE A 114 2.51 -13.16 -11.71
CA PHE A 114 2.76 -12.41 -10.48
C PHE A 114 2.23 -10.97 -10.51
N TYR A 115 1.98 -10.36 -11.67
CA TYR A 115 1.61 -8.94 -11.74
C TYR A 115 0.31 -8.59 -10.99
N LEU A 116 -0.57 -9.56 -10.71
CA LEU A 116 -1.78 -9.33 -9.91
C LEU A 116 -1.56 -9.45 -8.40
N PHE A 117 -0.43 -9.99 -7.96
CA PHE A 117 -0.15 -10.24 -6.55
C PHE A 117 -0.18 -8.94 -5.74
N GLU A 118 0.61 -7.95 -6.15
CA GLU A 118 0.70 -6.64 -5.49
C GLU A 118 -0.68 -5.96 -5.34
N PRO A 119 -1.47 -5.71 -6.41
CA PRO A 119 -2.74 -5.02 -6.27
C PRO A 119 -3.77 -5.83 -5.46
N ILE A 120 -3.75 -7.16 -5.51
CA ILE A 120 -4.66 -8.00 -4.69
C ILE A 120 -4.28 -7.92 -3.22
N CYS A 121 -3.00 -8.09 -2.87
CA CYS A 121 -2.56 -8.02 -1.48
C CYS A 121 -2.79 -6.62 -0.90
N THR A 122 -2.50 -5.56 -1.66
CA THR A 122 -2.81 -4.19 -1.26
C THR A 122 -4.33 -3.98 -1.10
N ALA A 123 -5.19 -4.59 -1.94
CA ALA A 123 -6.64 -4.50 -1.77
C ALA A 123 -7.11 -5.17 -0.47
N ILE A 124 -6.52 -6.30 -0.11
CA ILE A 124 -6.78 -6.99 1.16
C ILE A 124 -6.33 -6.12 2.34
N LEU A 125 -5.12 -5.55 2.29
CA LEU A 125 -4.60 -4.64 3.33
C LEU A 125 -5.54 -3.45 3.55
N LEU A 126 -5.91 -2.75 2.47
CA LEU A 126 -6.81 -1.60 2.54
C LEU A 126 -8.21 -2.00 3.02
N GLY A 127 -8.71 -3.17 2.62
CA GLY A 127 -9.99 -3.69 3.11
C GLY A 127 -9.97 -3.93 4.62
N VAL A 128 -8.93 -4.59 5.13
CA VAL A 128 -8.76 -4.83 6.58
C VAL A 128 -8.61 -3.50 7.35
N CYS A 129 -7.83 -2.55 6.83
CA CYS A 129 -7.70 -1.23 7.44
C CYS A 129 -9.04 -0.50 7.51
N SER A 130 -9.83 -0.51 6.43
CA SER A 130 -11.17 0.07 6.40
C SER A 130 -12.13 -0.58 7.39
N VAL A 131 -12.08 -1.91 7.56
CA VAL A 131 -12.87 -2.62 8.60
C VAL A 131 -12.48 -2.15 10.00
N VAL A 132 -11.18 -2.00 10.29
CA VAL A 132 -10.71 -1.48 11.58
C VAL A 132 -11.28 -0.08 11.84
N HIS A 133 -11.27 0.80 10.83
CA HIS A 133 -11.83 2.16 10.96
C HIS A 133 -13.33 2.12 11.23
N ALA A 134 -14.09 1.29 10.52
CA ALA A 134 -15.53 1.14 10.75
C ALA A 134 -15.85 0.68 12.19
N ILE A 135 -15.11 -0.32 12.70
CA ILE A 135 -15.25 -0.80 14.08
C ILE A 135 -14.91 0.31 15.08
N ARG A 136 -13.83 1.05 14.84
CA ARG A 136 -13.36 2.12 15.74
C ARG A 136 -14.32 3.30 15.79
N ILE A 137 -14.82 3.78 14.65
CA ILE A 137 -15.80 4.86 14.61
C ILE A 137 -17.12 4.42 15.28
N HIS A 138 -17.57 3.17 15.05
CA HIS A 138 -18.75 2.64 15.74
C HIS A 138 -18.59 2.63 17.27
N ALA A 139 -17.40 2.30 17.77
CA ALA A 139 -17.10 2.35 19.20
C ALA A 139 -17.08 3.80 19.76
N ILE A 140 -16.65 4.78 18.96
CA ILE A 140 -16.58 6.21 19.34
C ILE A 140 -17.99 6.85 19.42
N TYR A 141 -18.95 6.36 18.64
CA TYR A 141 -20.33 6.84 18.58
C TYR A 141 -21.29 5.96 19.41
N ASP A 142 -20.85 5.53 20.61
CA ASP A 142 -21.66 4.79 21.59
C ASP A 142 -22.44 3.60 20.98
N ARG A 143 -21.83 2.90 20.00
CA ARG A 143 -22.40 1.75 19.29
C ARG A 143 -23.68 2.06 18.50
N ASN A 144 -23.80 3.24 17.91
CA ASN A 144 -24.89 3.55 16.98
C ASN A 144 -24.86 2.60 15.76
N ARG A 145 -25.93 1.80 15.60
CA ARG A 145 -26.06 0.81 14.51
C ARG A 145 -26.19 1.45 13.13
N THR A 146 -26.84 2.61 13.03
CA THR A 146 -27.00 3.32 11.75
C THR A 146 -25.64 3.70 11.18
N LEU A 147 -24.74 4.18 12.04
CA LEU A 147 -23.39 4.54 11.64
C LEU A 147 -22.56 3.31 11.24
N LEU A 148 -22.72 2.19 11.96
CA LEU A 148 -22.08 0.93 11.58
C LEU A 148 -22.54 0.48 10.20
N THR A 149 -23.85 0.46 9.94
CA THR A 149 -24.41 0.08 8.63
C THR A 149 -23.88 0.99 7.52
N GLY A 150 -23.84 2.31 7.74
CA GLY A 150 -23.30 3.26 6.77
C GLY A 150 -21.82 3.03 6.47
N MET A 151 -20.97 2.92 7.50
CA MET A 151 -19.54 2.65 7.32
C MET A 151 -19.29 1.28 6.68
N SER A 152 -19.99 0.23 7.13
CA SER A 152 -19.88 -1.11 6.56
C SER A 152 -20.30 -1.17 5.09
N ALA A 153 -21.34 -0.42 4.70
CA ALA A 153 -21.74 -0.32 3.30
C ALA A 153 -20.64 0.34 2.43
N LEU A 154 -20.00 1.40 2.94
CA LEU A 154 -18.87 2.04 2.26
C LEU A 154 -17.66 1.11 2.15
N VAL A 155 -17.35 0.34 3.20
CA VAL A 155 -16.26 -0.66 3.16
C VAL A 155 -16.57 -1.78 2.17
N ALA A 156 -17.81 -2.27 2.13
CA ALA A 156 -18.22 -3.29 1.16
C ALA A 156 -18.11 -2.77 -0.29
N LEU A 157 -18.55 -1.53 -0.53
CA LEU A 157 -18.40 -0.87 -1.82
C LEU A 157 -16.92 -0.76 -2.22
N GLN A 158 -16.05 -0.33 -1.30
CA GLN A 158 -14.60 -0.27 -1.53
C GLN A 158 -14.06 -1.63 -1.96
N ILE A 159 -14.34 -2.71 -1.22
CA ILE A 159 -13.82 -4.05 -1.52
C ILE A 159 -14.26 -4.53 -2.91
N VAL A 160 -15.53 -4.30 -3.27
CA VAL A 160 -16.03 -4.67 -4.61
C VAL A 160 -15.33 -3.86 -5.70
N VAL A 161 -15.19 -2.54 -5.51
CA VAL A 161 -14.54 -1.66 -6.48
C VAL A 161 -13.06 -2.01 -6.64
N THR A 162 -12.32 -2.24 -5.56
CA THR A 162 -10.90 -2.61 -5.63
C THR A 162 -10.73 -3.97 -6.30
N ALA A 163 -11.56 -4.97 -5.98
CA ALA A 163 -11.53 -6.29 -6.62
C ALA A 163 -11.78 -6.22 -8.13
N VAL A 164 -12.75 -5.41 -8.58
CA VAL A 164 -13.01 -5.18 -10.01
C VAL A 164 -11.82 -4.51 -10.67
N CYS A 165 -11.24 -3.48 -10.04
CA CYS A 165 -10.08 -2.76 -10.57
C CYS A 165 -8.85 -3.65 -10.73
N CYS A 166 -8.62 -4.63 -9.84
CA CYS A 166 -7.51 -5.59 -9.95
C CYS A 166 -7.52 -6.34 -11.30
N ALA A 167 -8.70 -6.66 -11.86
CA ALA A 167 -8.79 -7.36 -13.15
C ALA A 167 -8.29 -6.52 -14.35
N PHE A 168 -8.17 -5.21 -14.18
CA PHE A 168 -7.73 -4.27 -15.22
C PHE A 168 -6.25 -3.87 -15.09
N TYR A 169 -5.46 -4.58 -14.29
CA TYR A 169 -4.01 -4.48 -14.33
C TYR A 169 -3.42 -5.31 -15.48
N ARG A 170 -2.22 -4.94 -15.91
CA ARG A 170 -1.38 -5.66 -16.88
C ARG A 170 0.07 -5.66 -16.40
N PRO A 171 0.89 -6.62 -16.85
CA PRO A 171 2.34 -6.50 -16.69
C PRO A 171 2.87 -5.36 -17.59
N VAL A 172 3.75 -4.55 -17.03
CA VAL A 172 4.46 -3.50 -17.78
C VAL A 172 5.57 -4.15 -18.63
N PRO A 173 5.68 -3.84 -19.93
CA PRO A 173 6.68 -4.45 -20.80
C PRO A 173 8.06 -3.83 -20.53
N LEU A 174 8.80 -4.41 -19.59
CA LEU A 174 10.16 -4.02 -19.23
C LEU A 174 11.20 -4.91 -19.94
N LEU A 175 12.44 -4.42 -20.03
CA LEU A 175 13.58 -5.21 -20.53
C LEU A 175 13.97 -6.31 -19.53
N SER A 176 14.78 -7.28 -19.96
CA SER A 176 15.36 -8.26 -19.04
C SER A 176 16.13 -7.55 -17.92
N GLU A 177 16.11 -8.11 -16.70
CA GLU A 177 16.76 -7.56 -15.50
C GLU A 177 16.15 -6.28 -14.92
N GLN A 178 15.09 -5.73 -15.51
CA GLN A 178 14.47 -4.51 -14.97
C GLN A 178 13.41 -4.78 -13.88
N GLY A 179 12.98 -6.02 -13.70
CA GLY A 179 11.99 -6.45 -12.70
C GLY A 179 10.61 -6.75 -13.30
N CYS A 180 9.63 -7.02 -12.43
CA CYS A 180 8.22 -7.14 -12.81
C CYS A 180 7.37 -6.09 -12.09
N ILE A 181 6.60 -5.32 -12.86
CA ILE A 181 5.75 -4.25 -12.34
C ILE A 181 4.34 -4.41 -12.89
N SER A 182 3.36 -4.18 -12.02
CA SER A 182 1.96 -4.11 -12.38
C SER A 182 1.58 -2.68 -12.79
N GLY A 183 0.95 -2.54 -13.95
CA GLY A 183 0.49 -1.25 -14.48
C GLY A 183 -0.99 -1.29 -14.82
N PRO A 184 -1.71 -0.16 -14.77
CA PRO A 184 -3.10 -0.10 -15.17
C PRO A 184 -3.25 -0.27 -16.70
N LYS A 185 -4.28 -0.98 -17.15
CA LYS A 185 -4.69 -0.99 -18.58
C LYS A 185 -5.39 0.30 -18.98
N HIS A 186 -6.10 0.92 -18.04
CA HIS A 186 -6.89 2.12 -18.27
C HIS A 186 -6.75 3.12 -17.12
N THR A 187 -6.90 4.41 -17.42
CA THR A 187 -6.78 5.49 -16.42
C THR A 187 -7.85 5.44 -15.34
N TRP A 188 -9.04 4.91 -15.65
CA TRP A 188 -10.14 4.78 -14.68
C TRP A 188 -9.84 3.82 -13.53
N VAL A 189 -8.80 2.96 -13.66
CA VAL A 189 -8.32 2.10 -12.56
C VAL A 189 -7.96 2.93 -11.31
N GLY A 190 -7.70 4.23 -11.44
CA GLY A 190 -7.57 5.16 -10.31
C GLY A 190 -8.78 5.21 -9.36
N VAL A 191 -9.97 4.76 -9.82
CA VAL A 191 -11.17 4.59 -8.96
C VAL A 191 -10.91 3.61 -7.81
N TYR A 192 -9.95 2.68 -7.96
CA TYR A 192 -9.41 1.87 -6.87
C TYR A 192 -9.08 2.72 -5.63
N TRP A 193 -8.29 3.78 -5.83
CA TRP A 193 -7.84 4.66 -4.74
C TRP A 193 -8.88 5.68 -4.32
N LEU A 194 -9.75 6.11 -5.25
CA LEU A 194 -10.90 6.93 -4.89
C LEU A 194 -11.79 6.23 -3.87
N SER A 195 -12.08 4.94 -4.07
CA SER A 195 -12.95 4.18 -3.17
C SER A 195 -12.39 4.09 -1.75
N ALA A 196 -11.09 3.85 -1.60
CA ALA A 196 -10.41 3.85 -0.30
C ALA A 196 -10.41 5.24 0.33
N THR A 197 -10.09 6.28 -0.45
CA THR A 197 -10.11 7.68 0.01
C THR A 197 -11.49 8.11 0.49
N LEU A 198 -12.58 7.65 -0.14
CA LEU A 198 -13.95 7.93 0.33
C LEU A 198 -14.20 7.35 1.72
N VAL A 199 -13.80 6.10 1.97
CA VAL A 199 -13.92 5.48 3.29
C VAL A 199 -13.12 6.25 4.34
N TYR A 200 -11.87 6.59 4.05
CA TYR A 200 -11.03 7.34 4.99
C TYR A 200 -11.49 8.80 5.19
N THR A 201 -12.11 9.41 4.17
CA THR A 201 -12.75 10.73 4.29
C THR A 201 -13.95 10.65 5.24
N ALA A 202 -14.79 9.63 5.11
CA ALA A 202 -15.90 9.41 6.04
C ALA A 202 -15.40 9.16 7.47
N SER A 203 -14.40 8.30 7.64
CA SER A 203 -13.77 8.04 8.96
C SER A 203 -13.23 9.31 9.62
N LEU A 204 -12.47 10.13 8.87
CA LEU A 204 -11.94 11.40 9.37
C LEU A 204 -13.06 12.38 9.70
N GLY A 205 -14.07 12.50 8.83
CA GLY A 205 -15.23 13.37 9.04
C GLY A 205 -15.98 13.03 10.32
N PHE A 206 -16.29 11.75 10.54
CA PHE A 206 -16.96 11.31 11.77
C PHE A 206 -16.09 11.51 13.01
N ALA A 207 -14.78 11.25 12.93
CA ALA A 207 -13.86 11.51 14.04
C ALA A 207 -13.80 13.01 14.38
N LEU A 208 -13.72 13.89 13.37
CA LEU A 208 -13.74 15.34 13.54
C LEU A 208 -15.02 15.84 14.18
N LEU A 209 -16.18 15.41 13.66
CA LEU A 209 -17.49 15.82 14.19
C LEU A 209 -17.63 15.44 15.68
N ARG A 210 -17.20 14.22 16.06
CA ARG A 210 -17.21 13.79 17.46
C ARG A 210 -16.28 14.65 18.32
N SER A 211 -15.10 14.97 17.81
CA SER A 211 -14.10 15.75 18.52
C SER A 211 -14.60 17.18 18.78
N ILE A 212 -15.26 17.81 17.79
CA ILE A 212 -15.92 19.12 17.93
C ILE A 212 -17.03 19.07 18.99
N GLN A 213 -17.86 18.04 18.99
CA GLN A 213 -18.88 17.85 20.03
C GLN A 213 -18.24 17.69 21.43
N SER A 214 -17.11 16.99 21.52
CA SER A 214 -16.38 16.86 22.80
C SER A 214 -15.84 18.21 23.31
N LEU A 215 -15.45 19.12 22.43
CA LEU A 215 -14.97 20.45 22.81
C LEU A 215 -16.07 21.31 23.44
N GLN A 216 -17.30 21.17 22.96
CA GLN A 216 -18.44 21.91 23.51
C GLN A 216 -18.76 21.50 24.96
N VAL A 217 -18.52 20.24 25.32
CA VAL A 217 -18.74 19.73 26.68
C VAL A 217 -17.57 20.04 27.61
N LYS A 218 -16.33 19.97 27.10
CA LYS A 218 -15.11 20.29 27.86
C LYS A 218 -14.14 21.09 26.99
N PRO A 219 -13.93 22.40 27.24
CA PRO A 219 -12.99 23.19 26.47
C PRO A 219 -11.57 22.72 26.76
N LEU A 220 -10.99 21.99 25.80
CA LEU A 220 -9.60 21.56 25.82
C LEU A 220 -8.85 22.34 24.74
N ASN A 221 -7.54 22.53 24.95
CA ASN A 221 -6.67 23.06 23.89
C ASN A 221 -6.75 22.12 22.66
N PRO A 222 -7.00 22.64 21.44
CA PRO A 222 -7.08 21.85 20.20
C PRO A 222 -5.92 20.87 20.00
N TRP A 223 -4.71 21.23 20.42
CA TRP A 223 -3.55 20.35 20.32
C TRP A 223 -3.68 19.08 21.20
N LYS A 224 -4.13 19.25 22.44
CA LYS A 224 -4.38 18.13 23.36
C LYS A 224 -5.51 17.24 22.87
N LEU A 225 -6.54 17.86 22.27
CA LEU A 225 -7.66 17.14 21.67
C LEU A 225 -7.21 16.25 20.50
N MET A 226 -6.41 16.80 19.59
CA MET A 226 -5.91 16.07 18.42
C MET A 226 -5.11 14.81 18.82
N LEU A 227 -4.29 14.92 19.87
CA LEU A 227 -3.51 13.79 20.40
C LEU A 227 -4.37 12.78 21.17
N ARG A 228 -5.36 13.25 21.92
CA ARG A 228 -6.21 12.38 22.75
C ARG A 228 -7.12 11.48 21.92
N ASP A 229 -7.74 12.04 20.89
CA ASP A 229 -8.73 11.32 20.08
C ASP A 229 -8.09 10.57 18.89
N GLY A 230 -6.75 10.62 18.77
CA GLY A 230 -6.01 10.01 17.66
C GLY A 230 -6.30 10.64 16.30
N LEU A 231 -6.82 11.88 16.29
CA LEU A 231 -7.24 12.58 15.07
C LEU A 231 -6.08 12.78 14.09
N ASN A 232 -4.87 12.96 14.61
CA ASN A 232 -3.64 13.02 13.81
C ASN A 232 -3.42 11.74 12.98
N LEU A 233 -3.75 10.56 13.51
CA LEU A 233 -3.61 9.30 12.80
C LEU A 233 -4.63 9.19 11.65
N TYR A 234 -5.89 9.55 11.90
CA TYR A 234 -6.92 9.60 10.85
C TYR A 234 -6.57 10.61 9.76
N ALA A 235 -6.07 11.80 10.14
CA ALA A 235 -5.64 12.82 9.19
C ALA A 235 -4.45 12.34 8.35
N ALA A 236 -3.45 11.69 8.96
CA ALA A 236 -2.30 11.15 8.25
C ALA A 236 -2.71 10.10 7.20
N ILE A 237 -3.62 9.17 7.55
CA ILE A 237 -4.17 8.17 6.63
C ILE A 237 -4.91 8.85 5.48
N TRP A 238 -5.77 9.82 5.79
CA TRP A 238 -6.52 10.54 4.77
C TRP A 238 -5.60 11.31 3.82
N ILE A 239 -4.60 12.05 4.32
CA ILE A 239 -3.64 12.80 3.50
C ILE A 239 -2.88 11.85 2.57
N ALA A 240 -2.35 10.75 3.09
CA ALA A 240 -1.59 9.79 2.28
C ALA A 240 -2.44 9.21 1.13
N ASN A 241 -3.68 8.83 1.40
CA ASN A 241 -4.59 8.30 0.37
C ASN A 241 -5.09 9.39 -0.59
N MET A 242 -5.34 10.60 -0.10
CA MET A 242 -5.76 11.74 -0.92
C MET A 242 -4.66 12.12 -1.90
N VAL A 243 -3.41 12.27 -1.44
CA VAL A 243 -2.27 12.57 -2.31
C VAL A 243 -2.11 11.47 -3.35
N ASN A 244 -2.13 10.19 -2.95
CA ASN A 244 -2.01 9.09 -3.89
C ASN A 244 -3.15 9.07 -4.93
N MET A 245 -4.40 9.29 -4.50
CA MET A 245 -5.55 9.41 -5.40
C MET A 245 -5.38 10.58 -6.39
N LEU A 246 -4.95 11.75 -5.93
CA LEU A 246 -4.69 12.90 -6.79
C LEU A 246 -3.58 12.60 -7.82
N PHE A 247 -2.49 11.94 -7.41
CA PHE A 247 -1.44 11.48 -8.32
C PHE A 247 -1.99 10.60 -9.44
N TRP A 248 -2.92 9.69 -9.14
CA TRP A 248 -3.53 8.81 -10.13
C TRP A 248 -4.32 9.54 -11.23
N PHE A 249 -4.98 10.66 -10.88
CA PHE A 249 -5.81 11.43 -11.80
C PHE A 249 -5.09 12.61 -12.47
N ILE A 250 -4.11 13.20 -11.80
CA ILE A 250 -3.38 14.37 -12.32
C ILE A 250 -2.24 13.95 -13.23
N GLU A 251 -1.50 12.91 -12.87
CA GLU A 251 -0.30 12.51 -13.60
C GLU A 251 -0.64 11.89 -14.96
N LYS A 252 0.09 12.32 -16.00
CA LYS A 252 -0.10 11.82 -17.37
C LYS A 252 1.09 10.93 -17.75
N PRO A 253 0.87 9.63 -17.99
CA PRO A 253 1.96 8.73 -18.34
C PRO A 253 2.49 9.11 -19.72
N THR A 254 3.81 9.09 -19.87
CA THR A 254 4.48 9.42 -21.15
C THR A 254 4.41 8.28 -22.16
N GLY A 255 4.06 7.07 -21.71
CA GLY A 255 3.83 5.90 -22.56
C GLY A 255 3.26 4.72 -21.78
N ASP A 256 3.06 3.60 -22.48
CA ASP A 256 2.50 2.38 -21.89
C ASP A 256 3.39 1.73 -20.82
N ALA A 257 4.69 2.03 -20.86
CA ALA A 257 5.68 1.49 -19.95
C ALA A 257 5.88 2.35 -18.68
N ASP A 258 5.19 3.48 -18.56
CA ASP A 258 5.44 4.48 -17.53
C ASP A 258 4.66 4.17 -16.24
N PRO A 259 5.32 3.74 -15.14
CA PRO A 259 4.69 3.36 -13.89
C PRO A 259 4.52 4.55 -12.93
N ILE A 260 4.64 5.80 -13.42
CA ILE A 260 4.60 6.99 -12.57
C ILE A 260 3.33 7.08 -11.70
N LYS A 261 2.20 6.53 -12.16
CA LYS A 261 0.95 6.47 -11.38
C LYS A 261 1.03 5.58 -10.15
N THR A 262 1.90 4.56 -10.17
CA THR A 262 2.08 3.61 -9.09
C THR A 262 3.26 3.98 -8.18
N ILE A 263 3.85 5.17 -8.33
CA ILE A 263 5.05 5.53 -7.55
C ILE A 263 4.74 5.76 -6.06
N VAL A 264 3.57 6.31 -5.75
CA VAL A 264 3.17 6.66 -4.37
C VAL A 264 2.34 5.56 -3.70
N THR A 265 1.87 4.56 -4.46
CA THR A 265 0.90 3.56 -3.98
C THR A 265 1.45 2.71 -2.83
N SER A 266 2.70 2.27 -2.93
CA SER A 266 3.39 1.48 -1.91
C SER A 266 3.51 2.24 -0.60
N MET A 267 3.94 3.51 -0.65
CA MET A 267 4.05 4.36 0.54
C MET A 267 2.69 4.64 1.17
N ALA A 268 1.66 4.90 0.35
CA ALA A 268 0.30 5.11 0.84
C ALA A 268 -0.24 3.86 1.56
N ALA A 269 0.00 2.66 1.03
CA ALA A 269 -0.40 1.40 1.66
C ALA A 269 0.30 1.18 3.01
N ILE A 270 1.61 1.41 3.08
CA ILE A 270 2.39 1.28 4.33
C ILE A 270 1.90 2.29 5.36
N MET A 271 1.84 3.58 5.01
CA MET A 271 1.37 4.62 5.94
C MET A 271 -0.05 4.35 6.43
N THR A 272 -0.95 3.92 5.54
CA THR A 272 -2.32 3.57 5.91
C THR A 272 -2.34 2.44 6.93
N THR A 273 -1.57 1.39 6.67
CA THR A 273 -1.53 0.21 7.52
C THR A 273 -0.90 0.50 8.88
N THR A 274 0.26 1.16 8.91
CA THR A 274 0.99 1.42 10.16
C THR A 274 0.27 2.45 11.04
N MET A 275 -0.35 3.47 10.46
CA MET A 275 -1.20 4.40 11.22
C MET A 275 -2.48 3.71 11.72
N THR A 276 -3.07 2.80 10.93
CA THR A 276 -4.24 2.02 11.38
C THR A 276 -3.91 1.10 12.54
N GLN A 277 -2.75 0.44 12.53
CA GLN A 277 -2.26 -0.35 13.67
C GLN A 277 -2.13 0.50 14.94
N ARG A 278 -1.65 1.75 14.81
CA ARG A 278 -1.56 2.70 15.94
C ARG A 278 -2.95 3.11 16.48
N ILE A 279 -3.98 3.16 15.63
CA ILE A 279 -5.38 3.37 16.07
C ILE A 279 -5.89 2.17 16.88
N VAL A 280 -5.44 0.95 16.56
CA VAL A 280 -5.86 -0.26 17.29
C VAL A 280 -5.21 -0.36 18.67
N SER A 281 -3.98 0.10 18.84
CA SER A 281 -3.24 0.01 20.10
C SER A 281 -3.00 1.40 20.73
N PRO A 282 -4.05 2.10 21.21
CA PRO A 282 -3.87 3.36 21.94
C PRO A 282 -3.07 3.17 23.23
#